data_AF-A0AB39LZ61-F1
#
_entry.id   AF-A0AB39LZ61-F1
#
_cell.length_a   1.000
_cell.length_b   1.000
_cell.length_c   1.000
_cell.angle_alpha   90.00
_cell.angle_beta   90.00
_cell.angle_gamma   90.00
#
_symmetry.space_group_name_H-M   'P 1'
#
loop_
_entity.id
_entity.type
_entity.pdbx_description
1 polymer ?
#
loop_
_entity_poly.entity_id
_entity_poly.type
_entity_poly.pdbx_seq_one_letter_code
_entity_poly.pdbx_strand_id
1 'polypeptide(L)' 'MDIWSWLWVGWLGAFAVIEGVALAREDRGDTLSEHVWKWFGIGRHDEPRPAVTGSVRLRRFVLLAFCTWLWTHFLTGGAF' A
#
# COMPACT_ATOMS: atom_id res chain seq x y z
N MET A 1 -6.58 22.77 14.58
CA MET A 1 -5.71 21.87 13.80
C MET A 1 -4.31 22.04 14.34
N ASP A 2 -3.70 20.97 14.84
CA ASP A 2 -2.35 20.99 15.39
C ASP A 2 -1.30 20.84 14.28
N ILE A 3 -0.04 21.15 14.57
CA ILE A 3 1.08 21.00 13.63
C ILE A 3 1.19 19.57 13.09
N TRP A 4 0.89 18.57 13.92
CA TRP A 4 0.82 17.17 13.49
C TRP A 4 -0.26 16.93 12.43
N SER A 5 -1.41 17.59 12.53
CA SER A 5 -2.48 17.49 11.52
C SER A 5 -2.01 18.05 10.18
N TRP A 6 -1.29 19.17 10.19
CA TRP A 6 -0.74 19.76 8.96
C TRP A 6 0.35 18.91 8.32
N LEU A 7 1.21 18.27 9.13
CA LEU A 7 2.20 17.32 8.63
C LEU A 7 1.54 16.12 7.92
N TRP A 8 0.47 15.57 8.50
CA TRP A 8 -0.30 14.50 7.86
C TRP A 8 -0.94 14.94 6.55
N VAL A 9 -1.55 16.12 6.51
CA VAL A 9 -2.16 16.68 5.29
C VAL A 9 -1.10 16.93 4.21
N GLY A 10 0.03 17.53 4.57
CA GLY A 10 1.14 17.76 3.64
C GLY A 10 1.71 16.47 3.09
N TRP A 11 1.87 15.45 3.95
CA TRP A 11 2.32 14.12 3.53
C TRP A 11 1.34 13.46 2.56
N LEU A 12 0.03 13.49 2.85
CA LEU A 12 -1.01 12.97 1.95
C LEU A 12 -1.04 13.71 0.61
N GLY A 13 -0.90 15.04 0.63
CA GLY A 13 -0.83 15.85 -0.58
C GLY A 13 0.39 15.49 -1.43
N ALA A 14 1.57 15.37 -0.81
CA ALA A 14 2.79 14.95 -1.51
C ALA A 14 2.64 13.55 -2.12
N PHE A 15 2.08 12.60 -1.37
CA PHE A 15 1.79 11.25 -1.85
C PHE A 15 0.88 11.28 -3.09
N ALA A 16 -0.23 12.02 -3.03
CA ALA A 16 -1.18 12.12 -4.14
C ALA A 16 -0.56 12.74 -5.40
N VAL A 17 0.29 13.75 -5.25
CA VAL A 17 1.00 14.38 -6.38
C VAL A 17 2.01 13.41 -7.00
N ILE A 18 2.83 12.74 -6.18
CA ILE A 18 3.84 11.79 -6.66
C ILE A 18 3.18 10.62 -7.38
N GLU A 19 2.23 9.96 -6.74
CA GLU A 19 1.53 8.80 -7.31
C GLU A 19 0.69 9.23 -8.52
N GLY A 20 0.04 10.40 -8.50
CA GLY A 20 -0.74 10.92 -9.61
C GLY A 20 0.11 11.21 -10.85
N VAL A 21 1.29 11.81 -10.68
CA VAL A 21 2.24 12.04 -11.79
C VAL A 21 2.79 10.71 -12.30
N ALA A 22 3.13 9.76 -11.41
CA ALA A 22 3.58 8.43 -11.80
C ALA A 22 2.51 7.67 -12.60
N LEU A 23 1.25 7.72 -12.16
CA LEU A 23 0.11 7.14 -12.87
C LEU A 23 -0.09 7.78 -14.26
N ALA A 24 0.06 9.10 -14.38
CA ALA A 24 -0.09 9.80 -15.65
C ALA A 24 1.05 9.53 -16.64
N ARG A 25 2.23 9.13 -16.16
CA ARG A 25 3.36 8.74 -17.01
C ARG A 25 3.26 7.30 -17.51
N GLU A 26 2.51 6.44 -16.83
CA GLU A 26 2.36 5.01 -17.12
C GLU A 26 3.70 4.23 -17.21
N ASP A 27 4.78 4.81 -16.68
CA ASP A 27 6.11 4.18 -16.70
C ASP A 27 6.18 3.01 -15.69
N ARG A 28 6.72 1.89 -16.16
CA ARG A 28 6.84 0.67 -15.36
C ARG A 28 7.81 0.89 -14.20
N GLY A 29 7.32 0.67 -12.98
CA GLY A 29 8.09 0.75 -11.75
C GLY A 29 7.98 2.10 -11.02
N ASP A 30 7.29 3.09 -11.57
CA ASP A 30 7.30 4.44 -10.99
C ASP A 30 6.29 4.65 -9.85
N THR A 31 5.25 3.81 -9.78
CA THR A 31 4.23 3.92 -8.73
C THR A 31 4.65 3.20 -7.45
N LEU A 32 4.28 3.77 -6.30
CA LEU A 32 4.44 3.13 -5.00
C LEU A 32 3.59 1.86 -4.93
N SER A 33 2.42 1.87 -5.55
CA SER A 33 1.53 0.71 -5.67
C SER A 33 2.23 -0.49 -6.33
N GLU A 34 3.02 -0.27 -7.39
CA GLU A 34 3.80 -1.33 -8.03
C GLU A 34 4.91 -1.89 -7.14
N HIS A 35 5.60 -1.02 -6.39
CA HIS A 35 6.58 -1.45 -5.40
C HIS A 35 5.94 -2.33 -4.31
N VAL A 36 4.78 -1.93 -3.82
CA VAL A 36 3.99 -2.70 -2.84
C VAL A 36 3.57 -4.04 -3.45
N TRP A 37 3.06 -4.06 -4.68
CA TRP A 37 2.68 -5.30 -5.36
C TRP A 37 3.85 -6.24 -5.54
N LYS A 38 5.00 -5.73 -5.97
CA LYS A 38 6.24 -6.50 -6.11
C LYS A 38 6.67 -7.10 -4.77
N TRP A 39 6.57 -6.36 -3.68
CA TRP A 39 6.89 -6.85 -2.33
C TRP A 39 5.98 -8.00 -1.89
N PHE A 40 4.67 -7.91 -2.17
CA PHE A 40 3.68 -8.94 -1.83
C PHE A 40 3.50 -10.02 -2.90
N GLY A 41 4.33 -9.98 -3.95
CA GLY A 41 4.30 -10.93 -5.07
C GLY A 41 2.97 -10.89 -5.83
N ILE A 42 2.28 -9.75 -5.84
CA ILE A 42 1.08 -9.49 -6.66
C ILE A 42 1.61 -9.14 -8.05
N GLY A 43 1.40 -10.03 -9.02
CA GLY A 43 1.80 -9.76 -10.41
C GLY A 43 0.89 -8.72 -11.04
N ARG A 44 1.43 -7.91 -11.95
CA ARG A 44 0.60 -7.08 -12.84
C ARG A 44 -0.22 -7.99 -13.76
N HIS A 45 -1.33 -7.47 -14.27
CA HIS A 45 -2.22 -8.21 -15.15
C HIS A 45 -1.49 -8.74 -16.41
N ASP A 46 -0.49 -8.01 -16.88
CA ASP A 46 0.25 -8.29 -18.12
C ASP A 46 1.57 -9.04 -17.89
N GLU A 47 1.83 -9.50 -16.65
CA GLU A 47 3.05 -10.22 -16.28
C GLU A 47 2.76 -11.67 -15.86
N PRO A 48 3.70 -12.62 -16.09
CA PRO A 48 3.60 -13.95 -15.54
C PRO A 48 3.42 -13.87 -14.02
N ARG A 49 2.32 -14.45 -13.50
CA ARG A 49 2.02 -14.40 -12.08
C ARG A 49 3.20 -15.00 -11.29
N PRO A 50 3.75 -14.28 -10.29
CA PRO A 50 4.87 -14.79 -9.51
C PRO A 50 4.55 -16.15 -8.90
N ALA A 51 5.53 -17.06 -8.88
CA ALA A 51 5.38 -18.34 -8.20
C ALA A 51 4.99 -18.10 -6.74
N VAL A 52 3.87 -18.68 -6.31
CA VAL A 52 3.35 -18.52 -4.95
C VAL A 52 4.15 -19.44 -4.02
N THR A 53 5.31 -18.95 -3.60
CA THR A 53 6.17 -19.63 -2.60
C THR A 53 5.59 -19.48 -1.20
N GLY A 54 6.05 -20.30 -0.25
CA GLY A 54 5.67 -20.20 1.17
C GLY A 54 5.93 -18.80 1.76
N SER A 55 7.03 -18.16 1.36
CA SER A 55 7.37 -16.78 1.75
C SER A 55 6.37 -15.75 1.23
N VAL A 56 5.88 -15.89 -0.02
CA VAL A 56 4.86 -14.99 -0.59
C VAL A 56 3.53 -15.16 0.14
N ARG A 57 3.15 -16.41 0.46
CA ARG A 57 1.93 -16.69 1.26
C ARG A 57 1.99 -16.04 2.63
N LEU A 58 3.13 -16.14 3.33
CA LEU A 58 3.33 -15.52 4.63
C LEU A 58 3.22 -13.99 4.55
N ARG A 59 3.89 -13.35 3.58
CA ARG A 59 3.81 -11.89 3.38
C ARG A 59 2.38 -11.42 3.16
N ARG A 60 1.63 -12.10 2.30
CA ARG A 60 0.21 -11.78 2.05
C ARG A 60 -0.68 -12.01 3.27
N PHE A 61 -0.42 -13.06 4.04
CA PHE A 61 -1.14 -13.31 5.29
C PHE A 61 -0.90 -12.20 6.31
N VAL A 62 0.35 -11.77 6.50
CA VAL A 62 0.71 -10.67 7.40
C VAL A 62 0.05 -9.37 6.95
N LEU A 63 0.05 -9.07 5.64
CA LEU A 63 -0.65 -7.90 5.10
C LEU A 63 -2.15 -7.95 5.42
N LEU A 64 -2.79 -9.09 5.18
CA LEU A 64 -4.22 -9.27 5.44
C LEU A 64 -4.54 -9.11 6.93
N ALA A 65 -3.74 -9.72 7.81
CA ALA A 65 -3.90 -9.61 9.25
C ALA A 65 -3.74 -8.16 9.71
N PHE A 66 -2.72 -7.46 9.20
CA PHE A 66 -2.49 -6.06 9.51
C PHE A 66 -3.64 -5.15 9.02
N CYS A 67 -4.10 -5.30 7.78
CA CYS A 67 -5.22 -4.51 7.26
C CYS A 67 -6.51 -4.76 8.05
N THR A 68 -6.79 -6.03 8.39
CA THR A 68 -7.94 -6.40 9.21
C THR A 68 -7.85 -5.72 10.58
N TRP A 69 -6.71 -5.85 11.25
CA TRP A 69 -6.47 -5.20 12.53
C TRP A 69 -6.60 -3.68 12.44
N LEU A 70 -5.99 -3.05 11.42
CA LEU A 70 -6.00 -1.60 11.25
C LEU A 70 -7.42 -1.06 11.05
N TRP A 71 -8.22 -1.72 10.21
CA TRP A 71 -9.63 -1.36 10.03
C TRP A 71 -10.42 -1.53 11.31
N THR A 72 -10.27 -2.66 12.01
CA THR A 72 -10.95 -2.85 13.30
C THR A 72 -10.54 -1.77 14.29
N HIS A 73 -9.25 -1.46 14.40
CA HIS A 73 -8.71 -0.47 15.33
C HIS A 73 -9.27 0.94 15.07
N PHE A 74 -9.35 1.35 13.81
CA PHE A 74 -9.95 2.64 13.46
C PHE A 74 -11.46 2.68 13.68
N LEU A 75 -12.18 1.60 13.35
CA LEU A 75 -13.64 1.53 13.50
C LEU A 75 -14.10 1.45 14.96
N THR A 76 -13.28 0.84 15.82
CA THR A 76 -13.63 0.63 17.23
C THR A 76 -12.91 1.57 18.17
N GLY A 77 -12.03 2.44 17.65
CA GLY A 77 -11.18 3.32 18.46
C GLY A 77 -10.20 2.55 19.36
N GLY A 78 -9.85 1.30 18.99
CA GLY A 78 -8.97 0.44 19.78
C GLY A 78 -9.63 -0.21 21.00
N ALA A 79 -10.96 -0.30 21.03
CA ALA A 79 -11.70 -0.95 22.12
C ALA A 79 -11.56 -2.50 22.13
N PHE A 80 -10.95 -3.08 21.09
CA PHE A 80 -10.72 -4.53 20.94
C PHE A 80 -9.31 -4.80 20.43
#